data_AF-A0A0G0FTP0-F1
#
_entry.id   AF-A0A0G0FTP0-F1
#
_cell.length_a   1.000
_cell.length_b   1.000
_cell.length_c   1.000
_cell.angle_alpha   90.00
_cell.angle_beta   90.00
_cell.angle_gamma   90.00
#
_symmetry.space_group_name_H-M   'P 1'
#
loop_
_entity.id
_entity.type
_entity.pdbx_description
1 polymer ?
#
loop_
_entity_poly.entity_id
_entity_poly.type
_entity_poly.pdbx_seq_one_letter_code
_entity_poly.pdbx_strand_id
1 'polypeptide(L)' 'MNIVTLPKNKYVQILNTQEKLRSDLTRLQKIVSYIAQDEISSLYMTRLFKIEKGLSAGKGIKFKNKNEIKKFFRSLWL' A
#
# COMPACT_ATOMS: atom_id res chain seq x y z
N MET A 1 -45.63 20.08 -15.95
CA MET A 1 -44.58 19.05 -15.73
C MET A 1 -43.78 18.96 -17.01
N ASN A 2 -42.54 19.44 -17.03
CA ASN A 2 -41.72 19.48 -18.24
C ASN A 2 -40.97 18.16 -18.39
N ILE A 3 -41.20 17.45 -19.48
CA ILE A 3 -40.49 16.20 -19.78
C ILE A 3 -39.18 16.58 -20.48
N VAL A 4 -38.05 16.33 -19.81
CA VAL A 4 -36.73 16.45 -20.40
C VAL A 4 -36.37 15.08 -20.99
N THR A 5 -36.26 14.99 -22.31
CA THR A 5 -35.90 13.75 -23.01
C THR A 5 -34.42 13.74 -23.34
N LEU A 6 -33.72 12.69 -22.92
CA LEU A 6 -32.32 12.45 -23.29
C LEU A 6 -32.27 11.45 -24.46
N PRO A 7 -31.62 11.81 -25.58
CA PRO A 7 -31.38 10.87 -26.67
C PRO A 7 -30.64 9.62 -26.19
N LYS A 8 -31.13 8.43 -26.57
CA LYS A 8 -30.58 7.13 -26.14
C LYS A 8 -29.07 7.00 -26.39
N ASN A 9 -28.59 7.52 -27.52
CA ASN A 9 -27.17 7.54 -27.85
C ASN A 9 -26.33 8.36 -26.86
N LYS A 10 -26.80 9.55 -26.45
CA LYS A 10 -26.15 10.37 -25.42
C LYS A 10 -26.16 9.65 -24.07
N TYR A 11 -27.26 9.01 -23.71
CA TYR A 11 -27.34 8.22 -22.49
C TYR A 11 -26.31 7.08 -22.45
N VAL A 12 -26.21 6.30 -23.53
CA VAL A 12 -25.22 5.20 -23.64
C VAL A 12 -23.79 5.72 -23.58
N GLN A 13 -23.49 6.85 -24.22
CA GLN A 13 -22.18 7.48 -24.13
C GLN A 13 -21.83 7.87 -22.69
N ILE A 14 -22.77 8.47 -21.96
CA ILE A 14 -22.57 8.84 -20.55
C ILE A 14 -22.27 7.60 -19.70
N LEU A 15 -23.02 6.51 -19.88
CA LEU A 15 -22.78 5.25 -19.17
C LEU A 15 -21.37 4.70 -19.44
N ASN A 16 -20.96 4.66 -20.71
CA ASN A 16 -19.62 4.19 -21.10
C ASN A 16 -18.52 5.06 -20.48
N THR A 17 -18.71 6.38 -20.44
CA THR A 17 -17.77 7.30 -19.77
C THR A 17 -17.70 7.05 -18.27
N GLN A 18 -18.85 6.83 -17.61
CA GLN A 18 -18.89 6.52 -16.18
C GLN A 18 -18.17 5.22 -15.85
N GLU A 19 -18.33 4.19 -16.69
CA GLU A 19 -17.67 2.91 -16.51
C GLU A 19 -16.16 3.00 -16.68
N LYS A 20 -15.70 3.78 -17.68
CA LYS A 20 -14.27 4.07 -17.87
C LYS A 20 -13.68 4.80 -16.66
N LEU A 21 -14.35 5.83 -16.15
CA LEU A 21 -13.92 6.59 -14.97
C LEU A 21 -13.83 5.70 -13.71
N ARG A 22 -14.77 4.77 -13.51
CA ARG A 22 -14.71 3.80 -12.40
C ARG A 22 -13.50 2.89 -12.50
N SER A 23 -13.19 2.42 -13.70
CA SER A 23 -12.00 1.59 -13.95
C SER A 23 -10.71 2.35 -13.64
N ASP A 24 -10.59 3.59 -14.13
CA ASP A 24 -9.43 4.45 -13.89
C ASP A 24 -9.24 4.77 -12.40
N LEU A 25 -10.33 5.06 -11.67
CA LEU A 25 -10.29 5.26 -10.21
C LEU A 25 -9.81 4.03 -9.47
N THR A 26 -10.28 2.84 -9.85
CA THR A 26 -9.85 1.57 -9.23
C THR A 26 -8.35 1.35 -9.44
N ARG A 27 -7.83 1.68 -10.63
CA ARG A 27 -6.40 1.59 -10.93
C ARG A 27 -5.59 2.56 -10.07
N LEU A 28 -6.04 3.81 -9.93
CA LEU A 28 -5.38 4.80 -9.08
C LEU A 28 -5.35 4.37 -7.61
N GLN A 29 -6.46 3.83 -7.08
CA GLN A 29 -6.50 3.31 -5.71
C GLN A 29 -5.49 2.17 -5.49
N LYS A 30 -5.33 1.27 -6.46
CA LYS A 30 -4.31 0.22 -6.40
C LYS A 30 -2.89 0.80 -6.39
N ILE A 31 -2.62 1.77 -7.26
CA ILE A 31 -1.31 2.46 -7.30
C ILE A 31 -1.02 3.15 -5.96
N VAL A 32 -1.98 3.89 -5.40
CA VAL A 32 -1.84 4.53 -4.08
C VAL A 32 -1.60 3.48 -2.99
N SER A 33 -2.31 2.35 -3.01
CA SER A 33 -2.08 1.26 -2.06
C SER A 33 -0.68 0.64 -2.21
N TYR A 34 -0.15 0.52 -3.42
CA TYR A 34 1.21 0.04 -3.64
C TYR A 34 2.26 1.06 -3.18
N ILE A 35 2.06 2.33 -3.50
CA ILE A 35 2.95 3.41 -3.03
C ILE A 35 2.94 3.49 -1.50
N ALA A 36 1.77 3.40 -0.87
CA ALA A 36 1.64 3.38 0.60
C ALA A 36 2.26 2.13 1.25
N GLN A 37 2.38 1.01 0.51
CA GLN A 37 3.11 -0.18 0.95
C GLN A 37 4.63 -0.05 0.75
N ASP A 38 5.06 0.58 -0.34
CA ASP A 38 6.47 0.86 -0.67
C ASP A 38 7.06 2.01 0.16
N GLU A 39 6.22 2.92 0.65
CA GLU A 39 6.55 3.83 1.74
C GLU A 39 6.78 2.98 3.00
N ILE A 40 8.00 2.48 3.14
CA ILE A 40 8.47 1.73 4.30
C ILE A 40 7.95 2.43 5.56
N SER A 41 7.06 1.77 6.30
CA SER A 41 6.46 2.32 7.51
C SER A 41 7.53 3.01 8.35
N SER A 42 7.34 4.29 8.66
CA SER A 42 8.28 5.08 9.47
C SER A 42 8.66 4.34 10.77
N LEU A 43 7.73 3.55 11.31
CA LEU A 43 7.94 2.67 12.45
C LEU A 43 8.97 1.56 12.18
N TYR A 44 8.89 0.91 11.01
CA TYR A 44 9.84 -0.11 10.57
C TYR A 44 11.24 0.47 10.39
N MET A 45 11.35 1.62 9.72
CA MET A 45 12.63 2.34 9.57
C MET A 45 13.24 2.71 10.92
N THR A 46 12.42 3.19 11.86
CA THR A 46 12.88 3.54 13.20
C THR A 46 13.41 2.33 13.97
N ARG A 47 12.79 1.15 13.83
CA ARG A 47 13.24 -0.09 14.47
C ARG A 47 14.55 -0.59 13.86
N LEU A 48 14.67 -0.56 12.53
CA LEU A 48 15.92 -0.89 11.84
C LEU A 48 17.06 0.05 12.25
N PHE A 49 16.79 1.35 12.36
CA PHE A 49 17.77 2.33 12.80
C PHE A 49 18.25 2.07 14.23
N LYS A 50 17.36 1.67 15.16
CA LYS A 50 17.76 1.27 16.52
C LYS A 50 18.64 0.03 16.53
N ILE A 51 18.37 -0.94 15.65
CA ILE A 51 19.17 -2.16 15.51
C ILE A 51 20.55 -1.84 14.95
N GLU A 52 20.61 -1.05 13.87
CA GLU A 52 21.86 -0.57 13.27
C GLU A 52 22.73 0.14 14.33
N LYS A 53 22.15 1.08 15.07
CA LYS A 53 22.87 1.79 16.14
C LYS A 53 23.41 0.85 17.24
N GLY A 54 22.66 -0.21 17.57
CA GLY A 54 23.09 -1.23 18.53
C GLY A 54 24.26 -2.07 18.00
N LEU A 55 24.19 -2.51 16.74
CA LEU A 55 25.23 -3.27 16.08
C LEU A 55 26.51 -2.43 15.91
N SER A 56 26.39 -1.17 15.51
CA SER A 56 27.50 -0.20 15.38
C SER A 56 28.16 0.10 16.73
N ALA A 57 27.42 -0.02 17.85
CA ALA A 57 27.97 0.06 19.20
C ALA A 57 28.55 -1.27 19.72
N GLY A 58 28.70 -2.30 18.87
CA GLY A 58 29.26 -3.60 19.21
C GLY A 58 28.30 -4.56 19.92
N LYS A 59 27.01 -4.22 20.05
CA LYS A 59 25.98 -5.13 20.60
C LYS A 59 25.50 -6.06 19.50
N GLY A 60 26.21 -7.18 19.31
CA GLY A 60 25.77 -8.25 18.41
C GLY A 60 24.49 -8.93 18.88
N ILE A 61 23.57 -9.22 17.95
CA ILE A 61 22.39 -10.05 18.23
C ILE A 61 22.75 -11.50 17.89
N LYS A 62 22.70 -12.38 18.90
CA LYS A 62 22.92 -13.81 18.72
C LYS A 62 21.58 -14.54 18.61
N PHE A 63 21.45 -15.36 17.57
CA PHE A 63 20.30 -16.24 17.38
C PHE A 63 20.73 -17.69 17.58
N LYS A 64 19.95 -18.46 18.33
CA LYS A 64 20.22 -19.87 18.61
C LYS A 64 19.85 -20.78 17.44
N ASN A 65 18.88 -20.39 16.62
CA ASN A 65 18.41 -21.19 15.50
C ASN A 65 17.73 -20.34 14.41
N LYS A 66 17.50 -20.96 13.24
CA LYS A 66 16.84 -20.31 12.08
C LYS A 66 15.41 -19.83 12.37
N ASN A 67 14.72 -20.44 13.34
CA ASN A 67 13.37 -20.03 13.71
C ASN A 67 13.36 -18.72 14.51
N GLU A 68 14.36 -18.48 15.36
CA GLU A 68 14.53 -17.19 16.06
C GLU A 68 14.81 -16.06 15.06
N ILE A 69 15.63 -16.32 14.04
CA ILE A 69 15.88 -15.35 12.96
C ILE A 69 14.57 -14.98 12.25
N LYS A 70 13.77 -15.99 11.86
CA LYS A 70 12.47 -15.73 11.20
C LYS A 70 11.50 -14.97 12.10
N LYS A 71 11.45 -15.29 13.41
CA LYS A 71 10.60 -14.58 14.37
C LYS A 71 11.05 -13.13 14.55
N PHE A 72 12.35 -12.89 14.63
CA PHE A 72 12.92 -11.55 14.73
C PHE A 72 12.50 -10.68 13.54
N PHE A 73 12.72 -11.14 12.31
CA PHE A 73 12.32 -10.37 11.13
C PHE A 73 10.80 -10.14 11.02
N ARG A 74 9.98 -11.12 11.42
CA ARG A 74 8.52 -10.92 11.49
C ARG A 74 8.11 -9.88 12.53
N SER A 75 8.79 -9.84 13.67
CA SER A 75 8.53 -8.85 14.72
C SER A 75 8.89 -7.43 14.33
N LEU A 76 9.75 -7.24 13.31
CA LEU A 76 10.06 -5.92 12.80
C LEU A 76 8.89 -5.34 11.99
N TRP A 77 8.13 -6.20 11.31
CA TRP A 77 7.05 -5.84 10.38
C TRP A 77 5.68 -5.57 11.04
N LEU A 78 5.45 -6.09 12.26
CA LEU A 78 4.22 -5.90 13.07
C LEU A 78 4.33 -4.72 14.04
#